data_AF-A0A7J8NCN5-F1
#
_entry.id   AF-A0A7J8NCN5-F1
#
_cell.length_a   1.000
_cell.length_b   1.000
_cell.length_c   1.000
_cell.angle_alpha   90.00
_cell.angle_beta   90.00
_cell.angle_gamma   90.00
#
_symmetry.space_group_name_H-M   'P 1'
#
loop_
_entity.id
_entity.type
_entity.pdbx_description
1 polymer ?
#
loop_
_entity_poly.entity_id
_entity_poly.type
_entity_poly.pdbx_seq_one_letter_code
_entity_poly.pdbx_strand_id
1 'polypeptide(L)' 'MGEMFLGQFKGDLPLVIIRPTMIASTYKQPFPGWIEGVRTFDSFIVSYGKGKLTCFPTNPNTIMDV' A
#
# COMPACT_ATOMS: atom_id res chain seq x y z
N MET A 1 -12.22 14.74 4.59
CA MET A 1 -13.56 15.00 5.18
C MET A 1 -13.97 13.89 6.15
N GLY A 2 -13.85 12.60 5.80
CA GLY A 2 -14.19 11.49 6.71
C GLY A 2 -13.45 11.49 8.06
N GLU A 3 -12.15 11.78 8.07
CA GLU A 3 -11.36 11.90 9.30
C GLU A 3 -11.85 13.01 10.24
N MET A 4 -12.28 14.15 9.67
CA MET A 4 -12.82 15.28 10.45
C MET A 4 -14.15 14.90 11.09
N PHE A 5 -14.99 14.18 10.35
CA PHE A 5 -16.26 13.68 10.85
C PHE A 5 -16.03 12.68 12.00
N LEU A 6 -15.14 11.70 11.80
CA LEU A 6 -14.79 10.74 12.86
C LEU A 6 -14.18 11.43 14.09
N GLY A 7 -13.38 12.48 13.91
CA GLY A 7 -12.86 13.28 15.01
C GLY A 7 -13.95 14.01 15.82
N GLN A 8 -14.99 14.50 15.16
CA GLN A 8 -16.10 15.20 15.82
C GLN A 8 -17.09 14.25 16.52
N PHE A 9 -17.32 13.06 15.97
CA PHE A 9 -18.36 12.13 16.45
C PHE A 9 -17.85 10.98 17.32
N LYS A 10 -16.56 10.94 17.69
CA LYS A 10 -16.00 9.79 18.45
C LYS A 10 -16.55 9.61 19.87
N GLY A 11 -17.08 10.67 20.50
CA GLY A 11 -17.45 10.65 21.93
C GLY A 11 -16.28 10.16 22.81
N ASP A 12 -16.57 9.19 23.67
CA ASP A 12 -15.60 8.55 24.58
C ASP A 12 -14.83 7.37 23.95
N LEU A 13 -15.06 7.06 22.68
CA LEU A 13 -14.40 5.93 22.02
C LEU A 13 -12.92 6.28 21.70
N PRO A 14 -11.95 5.39 22.02
CA PRO A 14 -10.59 5.53 21.54
C PRO A 14 -10.53 5.38 20.01
N LEU A 15 -10.06 6.42 19.32
CA LEU A 15 -9.96 6.50 17.86
C LEU A 15 -8.51 6.72 17.43
N VAL A 16 -8.01 5.87 16.53
CA VAL A 16 -6.71 6.01 15.87
C VAL A 16 -6.94 6.04 14.35
N ILE A 17 -6.38 7.04 13.67
CA ILE A 17 -6.43 7.18 12.21
C ILE A 17 -5.01 6.96 11.69
N ILE A 18 -4.83 5.92 10.87
CA ILE A 18 -3.54 5.58 10.27
C ILE A 18 -3.58 5.94 8.79
N ARG A 19 -2.59 6.74 8.34
CA ARG A 19 -2.43 7.14 6.94
C ARG A 19 -1.14 6.55 6.37
N PRO A 20 -1.20 5.35 5.77
CA PRO A 20 -0.04 4.82 5.07
C PRO A 20 0.30 5.70 3.87
N THR A 21 1.59 5.82 3.56
CA THR A 21 2.09 6.60 2.42
C THR A 21 1.83 5.91 1.08
N MET A 22 1.84 4.57 1.07
CA MET A 22 1.56 3.73 -0.10
C MET A 22 1.06 2.35 0.37
N ILE A 23 0.15 1.75 -0.40
CA ILE A 23 -0.28 0.36 -0.19
C ILE A 23 -0.11 -0.38 -1.52
N ALA A 24 0.75 -1.41 -1.53
CA ALA A 24 1.11 -2.13 -2.75
C ALA A 24 0.11 -3.24 -3.14
N SER A 25 -0.51 -3.90 -2.16
CA SER A 25 -1.42 -5.02 -2.43
C SER A 25 -2.50 -5.14 -1.35
N THR A 26 -3.53 -5.93 -1.62
CA THR A 26 -4.57 -6.31 -0.65
C THR A 26 -4.49 -7.81 -0.38
N TYR A 27 -4.87 -8.22 0.83
CA TYR A 27 -4.72 -9.61 1.28
C TYR A 27 -5.53 -10.64 0.48
N LYS A 28 -6.78 -10.34 0.11
CA LYS A 28 -7.66 -11.31 -0.57
C LYS A 28 -7.76 -11.09 -2.07
N GLN A 29 -8.17 -9.91 -2.51
CA GLN A 29 -8.21 -9.55 -3.93
C GLN A 29 -8.14 -8.03 -4.07
N PRO A 30 -7.50 -7.51 -5.13
CA PRO A 30 -7.57 -6.08 -5.42
C PRO A 30 -9.04 -5.73 -5.66
N PHE A 31 -9.54 -4.77 -4.89
CA PHE A 31 -10.89 -4.26 -5.12
C PHE A 31 -10.94 -3.57 -6.50
N PRO A 32 -12.09 -3.58 -7.19
CA PRO A 32 -12.26 -2.77 -8.40
C PRO A 32 -11.89 -1.31 -8.10
N GLY A 33 -10.96 -0.74 -8.87
CA GLY A 33 -10.43 0.61 -8.65
C GLY A 33 -9.20 0.70 -7.73
N TRP A 34 -8.77 -0.41 -7.11
CA TRP A 34 -7.57 -0.42 -6.25
C TRP A 34 -6.27 -0.34 -7.07
N ILE A 35 -6.14 -1.23 -8.07
CA ILE A 35 -5.02 -1.22 -9.01
C ILE A 35 -5.57 -0.82 -10.38
N GLU A 36 -5.65 0.48 -10.61
CA GLU A 36 -5.96 1.03 -11.94
C GLU A 36 -4.67 1.23 -12.75
N GLY A 37 -4.10 0.10 -13.19
CA GLY A 37 -2.87 0.07 -13.99
C GLY A 37 -1.59 -0.10 -13.17
N VAL A 38 -0.45 -0.15 -13.89
CA VAL A 38 0.87 -0.34 -13.30
C VAL A 38 1.52 1.02 -13.08
N ARG A 39 1.72 1.43 -11.83
CA ARG A 39 2.32 2.75 -11.50
C ARG A 39 3.58 2.59 -10.66
N THR A 40 4.60 3.39 -10.98
CA THR A 40 5.88 3.53 -10.24
C THR A 40 6.48 2.21 -9.72
N PHE A 41 6.10 1.78 -8.52
CA PHE A 41 6.61 0.57 -7.86
C PHE A 41 6.01 -0.72 -8.44
N ASP A 42 4.76 -0.69 -8.88
CA ASP A 42 4.08 -1.85 -9.49
C ASP A 42 4.82 -2.35 -10.73
N SER A 43 5.48 -1.44 -11.47
CA SER A 43 6.28 -1.80 -12.65
C SER A 43 7.46 -2.68 -12.29
N PHE A 44 8.09 -2.44 -11.13
CA PHE A 44 9.18 -3.27 -10.63
C PHE A 44 8.64 -4.63 -10.20
N ILE A 45 7.54 -4.67 -9.45
CA ILE A 45 6.89 -5.92 -9.00
C ILE A 45 6.48 -6.78 -10.20
N VAL A 46 5.78 -6.21 -11.18
CA VAL A 46 5.30 -6.92 -12.38
C VAL A 46 6.47 -7.38 -13.25
N SER A 47 7.52 -6.56 -13.40
CA SER A 47 8.70 -6.93 -14.19
C SER A 47 9.51 -8.05 -13.53
N TYR A 48 9.59 -8.06 -12.20
CA TYR A 48 10.16 -9.15 -11.43
C TYR A 48 9.33 -10.43 -11.55
N GLY A 49 8.00 -10.36 -11.35
CA GLY A 49 7.11 -11.50 -11.53
C GLY A 49 7.09 -12.07 -12.95
N LYS A 50 7.33 -11.25 -13.97
CA LYS A 50 7.49 -11.68 -15.38
C LYS A 50 8.91 -12.17 -15.72
N GLY A 51 9.85 -12.16 -14.77
CA GLY A 51 11.24 -12.58 -14.98
C GLY A 51 12.08 -11.63 -15.85
N LYS A 52 11.61 -10.40 -16.09
CA LYS A 52 12.37 -9.36 -16.82
C LYS A 52 13.37 -8.64 -15.93
N LEU A 53 13.11 -8.57 -14.63
CA LEU A 53 14.07 -8.14 -13.61
C LEU A 53 14.60 -9.37 -12.89
N THR A 54 15.93 -9.54 -12.89
CA THR A 54 16.62 -10.63 -12.19
C THR A 54 16.83 -10.34 -10.71
N CYS A 55 16.83 -9.07 -10.31
CA CYS A 55 16.96 -8.64 -8.92
C CYS A 55 16.23 -7.31 -8.66
N PHE A 56 15.83 -7.09 -7.41
CA PHE A 56 15.38 -5.79 -6.93
C PHE A 56 16.61 -4.94 -6.54
N PRO A 57 16.79 -3.72 -7.10
CA PRO A 57 17.87 -2.82 -6.72
C PRO A 57 17.54 -2.13 -5.39
N THR A 58 17.43 -2.91 -4.32
CA THR A 58 17.20 -2.44 -2.96
C THR A 58 18.42 -2.72 -2.09
N ASN A 59 18.59 -1.94 -1.02
CA ASN A 59 19.64 -2.21 -0.06
C ASN A 59 19.29 -3.52 0.70
N PRO A 60 20.16 -4.55 0.69
CA PRO A 60 19.89 -5.82 1.35
C PRO A 60 19.75 -5.71 2.87
N ASN A 61 20.25 -4.61 3.46
CA ASN A 61 20.13 -4.35 4.90
C ASN A 61 18.85 -3.59 5.27
N THR A 62 18.00 -3.26 4.31
CA THR A 62 16.72 -2.59 4.59
C THR A 62 15.69 -3.62 5.06
N ILE A 63 15.04 -3.32 6.20
CA ILE A 63 13.88 -4.06 6.67
C ILE A 63 12.72 -3.71 5.72
N MET A 64 12.34 -4.65 4.85
CA MET A 64 11.15 -4.53 4.01
C MET A 64 10.02 -5.36 4.63
N ASP A 65 8.85 -4.74 4.73
CA ASP A 65 7.60 -5.41 5.04
C ASP A 65 7.08 -6.06 3.75
N VAL A 66 6.88 -7.38 3.75
CA VAL A 66 6.51 -8.21 2.57
C VAL A 66 5.14 -8.83 2.77
#